data_AF-A0A410K0L7-F1
#
_entry.id   AF-A0A410K0L7-F1
#
_cell.length_a   1.000
_cell.length_b   1.000
_cell.length_c   1.000
_cell.angle_alpha   90.00
_cell.angle_beta   90.00
_cell.angle_gamma   90.00
#
_symmetry.space_group_name_H-M   'P 1'
#
loop_
_entity.id
_entity.type
_entity.pdbx_description
1 polymer ?
#
loop_
_entity_poly.entity_id
_entity_poly.type
_entity_poly.pdbx_seq_one_letter_code
_entity_poly.pdbx_strand_id
1 'polypeptide(L)'
;MDCFEHDIAEMKSDTLCRLGRKVEIACGMLGGEEQFHTRLSHMIERVEHDLTMNLKRKKRRQLMCVLERLKKKSAESAEKIRLIKQAKTKAINDYKAQREILGLTDHTFINGFLKNL
;
A
#
# COMPACT_ATOMS: atom_id res chain seq x y z
N MET A 1 -12.89 -38.19 15.67
CA MET A 1 -11.96 -37.18 15.14
C MET A 1 -10.84 -37.11 16.15
N ASP A 2 -9.63 -37.47 15.76
CA ASP A 2 -8.48 -37.44 16.69
C ASP A 2 -8.18 -35.99 17.06
N CYS A 3 -7.88 -35.72 18.33
CA CYS A 3 -7.55 -34.38 18.84
C CYS A 3 -6.44 -33.72 17.99
N PHE A 4 -5.47 -34.52 17.53
CA PHE A 4 -4.38 -34.07 16.67
C PHE A 4 -4.84 -33.58 15.29
N GLU A 5 -5.83 -34.22 14.67
CA GLU A 5 -6.34 -33.78 13.37
C GLU A 5 -7.09 -32.45 13.49
N HIS A 6 -7.80 -32.26 14.61
CA HIS A 6 -8.48 -31.02 14.93
C HIS A 6 -7.49 -29.86 15.12
N ASP A 7 -6.44 -30.06 15.92
CA ASP A 7 -5.41 -29.04 16.19
C ASP A 7 -4.69 -28.64 14.89
N ILE A 8 -4.38 -29.61 14.02
CA ILE A 8 -3.75 -29.34 12.71
C ILE A 8 -4.68 -28.51 11.82
N ALA A 9 -5.98 -28.80 11.81
CA ALA A 9 -6.96 -28.06 11.04
C ALA A 9 -7.10 -26.62 11.56
N GLU A 10 -7.12 -26.43 12.88
CA GLU A 10 -7.18 -25.11 13.52
C GLU A 10 -5.94 -24.28 13.18
N MET A 11 -4.73 -24.83 13.34
CA MET A 11 -3.48 -24.13 12.99
C MET A 11 -3.43 -23.70 11.52
N LYS A 12 -3.91 -24.57 10.62
CA LYS A 12 -4.00 -24.30 9.18
C LYS A 12 -4.95 -23.14 8.88
N SER A 13 -6.12 -23.15 9.53
CA SER A 13 -7.12 -22.09 9.44
C SER A 13 -6.58 -20.75 9.97
N ASP A 14 -5.95 -20.75 11.14
CA ASP A 14 -5.37 -19.57 11.77
C ASP A 14 -4.27 -18.96 10.92
N THR A 15 -3.41 -19.80 10.34
CA THR A 15 -2.36 -19.36 9.42
C THR A 15 -2.97 -18.67 8.21
N LEU A 16 -3.99 -19.27 7.60
CA LEU A 16 -4.69 -18.70 6.45
C LEU A 16 -5.33 -17.35 6.80
N CYS A 17 -6.04 -17.26 7.93
CA CYS A 17 -6.64 -16.02 8.44
C CYS A 17 -5.59 -14.92 8.67
N ARG A 18 -4.45 -15.25 9.28
CA ARG A 18 -3.36 -14.28 9.51
C ARG A 18 -2.77 -13.77 8.21
N LEU A 19 -2.58 -14.63 7.22
CA LEU A 19 -2.08 -14.24 5.90
C LEU A 19 -3.11 -13.36 5.16
N GLY A 20 -4.40 -13.69 5.23
CA GLY A 20 -5.47 -12.85 4.68
C GLY A 20 -5.48 -11.44 5.28
N ARG A 21 -5.38 -11.31 6.61
CA ARG A 21 -5.27 -10.01 7.28
C ARG A 21 -4.05 -9.20 6.84
N LYS A 22 -2.90 -9.84 6.60
CA LYS A 22 -1.71 -9.14 6.08
C LYS A 22 -1.97 -8.54 4.69
N VAL A 23 -2.71 -9.25 3.84
CA VAL A 23 -3.10 -8.77 2.52
C VAL A 23 -4.02 -7.54 2.64
N GLU A 24 -5.05 -7.62 3.50
CA GLU A 24 -5.96 -6.50 3.75
C GLU A 24 -5.24 -5.25 4.26
N ILE A 25 -4.36 -5.42 5.26
CA ILE A 25 -3.55 -4.32 5.81
C ILE A 25 -2.68 -3.70 4.71
N ALA A 26 -2.02 -4.53 3.90
CA ALA A 26 -1.17 -4.03 2.81
C ALA A 26 -1.98 -3.25 1.75
N CYS A 27 -3.20 -3.70 1.42
CA CYS A 27 -4.13 -2.95 0.56
C CYS A 27 -4.53 -1.60 1.18
N GLY A 28 -4.93 -1.58 2.45
CA GLY A 28 -5.31 -0.35 3.14
C GLY A 28 -4.16 0.66 3.24
N MET A 29 -2.96 0.19 3.58
CA MET A 29 -1.75 1.02 3.58
C MET A 29 -1.43 1.57 2.19
N LEU A 30 -1.58 0.74 1.15
CA LEU A 30 -1.32 1.16 -0.23
C LEU A 30 -2.26 2.28 -0.66
N GLY A 31 -3.57 2.09 -0.48
CA GLY A 31 -4.56 3.10 -0.84
C GLY A 31 -4.37 4.40 -0.06
N GLY A 32 -4.04 4.32 1.23
CA GLY A 32 -3.74 5.49 2.05
C GLY A 32 -2.52 6.28 1.55
N GLU A 33 -1.44 5.59 1.21
CA GLU A 33 -0.21 6.22 0.72
C GLU A 33 -0.39 6.77 -0.70
N GLU A 34 -1.11 6.09 -1.60
CA GLU A 34 -1.42 6.58 -2.95
C GLU A 34 -2.28 7.86 -2.92
N GLN A 35 -3.27 7.92 -2.02
CA GLN A 35 -4.05 9.14 -1.78
C GLN A 35 -3.18 10.27 -1.23
N PHE A 36 -2.29 9.97 -0.27
CA PHE A 36 -1.36 10.96 0.28
C PHE A 36 -0.41 11.50 -0.79
N HIS A 37 0.15 10.63 -1.64
CA HIS A 37 1.00 11.00 -2.76
C HIS A 37 0.27 11.90 -3.75
N THR A 38 -0.98 11.57 -4.10
CA THR A 38 -1.83 12.40 -4.97
C THR A 38 -2.02 13.81 -4.39
N ARG A 39 -2.29 13.92 -3.09
CA ARG A 39 -2.40 15.23 -2.41
C ARG A 39 -1.07 16.01 -2.48
N LEU A 40 0.06 15.34 -2.30
CA LEU A 40 1.38 15.97 -2.44
C LEU A 40 1.59 16.52 -3.86
N SER A 41 1.20 15.77 -4.90
CA SER A 41 1.28 16.24 -6.29
C SER A 41 0.46 17.51 -6.51
N HIS A 42 -0.80 17.55 -6.06
CA HIS A 42 -1.62 18.76 -6.15
C HIS A 42 -1.03 19.94 -5.36
N MET A 43 -0.41 19.69 -4.21
CA MET A 43 0.26 20.75 -3.45
C MET A 43 1.50 21.28 -4.17
N ILE A 44 2.27 20.41 -4.83
CA ILE A 44 3.44 20.77 -5.65
C ILE A 44 2.98 21.66 -6.81
N GLU A 45 1.98 21.22 -7.58
CA GLU A 45 1.44 21.98 -8.71
C GLU A 45 0.97 23.38 -8.30
N ARG A 46 0.27 23.47 -7.17
CA ARG A 46 -0.17 24.77 -6.63
C ARG A 46 1.00 25.68 -6.27
N VAL A 47 2.03 25.15 -5.61
CA VAL A 47 3.21 25.96 -5.24
C VAL A 47 4.02 26.35 -6.48
N GLU A 48 4.14 25.47 -7.46
CA GLU A 48 4.77 25.77 -8.74
C GLU A 48 4.03 26.87 -9.50
N HIS A 49 2.69 26.80 -9.54
CA HIS A 49 1.85 27.85 -10.11
C HIS A 49 2.05 29.19 -9.38
N ASP A 50 1.99 29.21 -8.05
CA ASP A 50 2.21 30.43 -7.26
C ASP A 50 3.59 31.05 -7.53
N LEU A 51 4.62 30.22 -7.76
CA LEU A 51 5.98 30.67 -8.09
C LEU A 51 6.10 31.35 -9.45
N THR A 52 5.18 31.08 -10.39
CA THR A 52 5.11 31.79 -11.67
C THR A 52 4.63 33.23 -11.53
N MET A 53 3.91 33.55 -10.45
CA MET A 53 3.40 34.89 -10.21
C MET A 53 4.51 35.90 -9.86
N ASN A 54 4.18 37.18 -10.02
CA ASN A 54 5.05 38.28 -9.62
C ASN A 54 5.08 38.41 -8.09
N LEU A 55 6.05 37.75 -7.47
CA LEU A 55 6.20 37.66 -6.02
C LEU A 55 7.40 38.47 -5.53
N LYS A 56 7.27 39.08 -4.34
CA LYS A 56 8.41 39.66 -3.62
C LYS A 56 9.48 38.58 -3.37
N ARG A 57 10.76 38.94 -3.51
CA ARG A 57 11.92 38.03 -3.38
C ARG A 57 11.89 37.13 -2.14
N LYS A 58 11.50 37.68 -0.98
CA LYS A 58 11.37 36.93 0.29
C LYS A 58 10.32 35.83 0.19
N LYS A 59 9.13 36.14 -0.34
CA LYS A 59 8.02 35.18 -0.50
C LYS A 59 8.37 34.10 -1.53
N ARG A 60 9.03 34.48 -2.64
CA ARG A 60 9.54 33.52 -3.64
C ARG A 60 10.52 32.51 -3.03
N ARG A 61 11.50 32.97 -2.24
CA ARG A 61 12.44 32.09 -1.53
C ARG A 61 11.73 31.12 -0.58
N GLN A 62 10.76 31.61 0.18
CA GLN A 62 9.99 30.76 1.10
C GLN A 62 9.22 29.67 0.35
N LEU A 63 8.54 30.02 -0.76
CA LEU A 63 7.82 29.06 -1.58
C LEU A 63 8.74 28.04 -2.25
N MET A 64 9.93 28.43 -2.68
CA MET A 64 10.93 27.49 -3.18
C MET A 64 11.35 26.46 -2.11
N CYS A 65 11.59 26.89 -0.87
CA CYS A 65 11.90 25.96 0.22
C CYS A 65 10.72 25.02 0.53
N VAL A 66 9.48 25.52 0.46
CA VAL A 66 8.29 24.67 0.62
C VAL A 66 8.20 23.65 -0.51
N LEU A 67 8.41 24.08 -1.77
CA LEU A 67 8.39 23.22 -2.94
C LEU A 67 9.42 22.09 -2.82
N GLU A 68 10.65 22.41 -2.42
CA GLU A 68 11.71 21.43 -2.22
C GLU A 68 11.32 20.38 -1.17
N ARG A 69 10.75 20.82 -0.04
CA ARG A 69 10.26 19.91 1.01
C ARG A 69 9.11 19.03 0.52
N LEU A 70 8.21 19.57 -0.29
CA LEU A 70 7.11 18.81 -0.88
C LEU A 70 7.62 17.78 -1.88
N LYS A 71 8.56 18.15 -2.76
CA LYS A 71 9.19 17.23 -3.73
C LYS A 71 9.92 16.09 -3.02
N LYS A 72 10.66 16.40 -1.94
CA LYS A 72 11.31 15.38 -1.12
C LYS A 72 10.30 14.41 -0.51
N LYS A 73 9.24 14.93 0.12
CA LYS A 73 8.15 14.09 0.67
C LYS A 73 7.45 13.24 -0.39
N SER A 74 7.26 13.79 -1.59
CA SER A 74 6.64 13.07 -2.71
C SER A 74 7.51 11.90 -3.16
N ALA A 75 8.83 12.09 -3.26
CA ALA A 75 9.77 11.01 -3.57
C ALA A 75 9.80 9.93 -2.47
N GLU A 76 9.82 10.32 -1.20
CA GLU A 76 9.73 9.38 -0.07
C GLU A 76 8.42 8.58 -0.09
N SER A 77 7.30 9.24 -0.41
CA SER A 77 5.98 8.61 -0.54
C SER A 77 5.93 7.64 -1.73
N ALA A 78 6.49 8.01 -2.88
CA ALA A 78 6.60 7.11 -4.04
C ALA A 78 7.39 5.84 -3.71
N GLU A 79 8.48 5.98 -2.97
CA GLU A 79 9.28 4.83 -2.53
C GLU A 79 8.50 3.95 -1.53
N LYS A 80 7.76 4.55 -0.60
CA LYS A 80 6.87 3.79 0.29
C LYS A 80 5.81 3.01 -0.49
N ILE A 81 5.17 3.64 -1.48
CA ILE A 81 4.21 2.96 -2.36
C ILE A 81 4.85 1.74 -3.02
N ARG A 82 6.08 1.88 -3.53
CA ARG A 82 6.84 0.77 -4.14
C ARG A 82 7.06 -0.37 -3.16
N LEU A 83 7.51 -0.07 -1.93
CA LEU A 83 7.74 -1.06 -0.89
C LEU A 83 6.44 -1.75 -0.44
N ILE A 84 5.35 -1.00 -0.28
CA ILE A 84 4.03 -1.55 0.08
C ILE A 84 3.51 -2.45 -1.04
N LYS A 85 3.69 -2.07 -2.33
CA LYS A 85 3.33 -2.94 -3.47
C LYS A 85 4.09 -4.26 -3.41
N GLN A 86 5.38 -4.24 -3.11
CA GLN A 86 6.17 -5.47 -2.94
C GLN A 86 5.67 -6.32 -1.77
N ALA A 87 5.38 -5.70 -0.63
CA ALA A 87 4.84 -6.40 0.55
C ALA A 87 3.45 -7.00 0.28
N LYS A 88 2.56 -6.27 -0.41
CA LYS A 88 1.24 -6.74 -0.86
C LYS A 88 1.39 -7.97 -1.75
N THR A 89 2.24 -7.91 -2.78
CA THR A 89 2.49 -9.04 -3.68
C THR A 89 3.00 -10.27 -2.92
N LYS A 90 3.97 -10.08 -2.01
CA LYS A 90 4.47 -11.18 -1.17
C LYS A 90 3.35 -11.78 -0.32
N ALA A 91 2.57 -10.97 0.39
CA ALA A 91 1.49 -11.44 1.23
C ALA A 91 0.41 -12.21 0.43
N ILE A 92 0.10 -11.76 -0.79
CA ILE A 92 -0.83 -12.46 -1.69
C ILE A 92 -0.27 -13.83 -2.09
N ASN A 93 1.02 -13.89 -2.45
CA ASN A 93 1.65 -15.14 -2.83
C ASN A 93 1.70 -16.12 -1.66
N ASP A 94 2.08 -15.66 -0.46
CA ASP A 94 2.07 -16.47 0.76
C ASP A 94 0.65 -17.01 1.05
N TYR A 95 -0.38 -16.17 0.89
CA TYR A 95 -1.78 -16.56 1.07
C TYR A 95 -2.23 -17.62 0.05
N LYS A 96 -1.87 -17.47 -1.23
CA LYS A 96 -2.17 -18.45 -2.28
C LYS A 96 -1.46 -19.78 -2.04
N ALA A 97 -0.18 -19.75 -1.68
CA ALA A 97 0.58 -20.95 -1.36
C ALA A 97 -0.04 -21.71 -0.18
N GLN A 98 -0.46 -21.00 0.87
CA GLN A 98 -1.14 -21.63 2.00
C GLN A 98 -2.47 -22.28 1.58
N ARG A 99 -3.22 -21.67 0.66
CA ARG A 99 -4.46 -22.27 0.12
C ARG A 99 -4.20 -23.54 -0.67
N GLU A 100 -3.15 -23.57 -1.48
CA GLU A 100 -2.77 -24.76 -2.24
C GLU A 100 -2.41 -25.93 -1.32
N ILE A 101 -1.72 -25.66 -0.20
CA ILE A 101 -1.45 -26.66 0.85
C ILE A 101 -2.74 -27.24 1.45
N LEU A 102 -3.83 -26.47 1.44
CA LEU A 102 -5.16 -26.88 1.89
C LEU A 102 -6.02 -27.52 0.79
N GLY A 103 -5.46 -27.73 -0.42
CA GLY A 103 -6.20 -28.24 -1.58
C GLY A 103 -7.13 -27.22 -2.24
N LEU A 104 -7.05 -25.95 -1.84
CA LEU A 104 -7.86 -24.84 -2.38
C LEU A 104 -7.12 -24.17 -3.55
N THR A 105 -7.03 -24.87 -4.68
CA THR A 105 -6.26 -24.43 -5.87
C THR A 105 -6.98 -23.38 -6.72
N ASP A 106 -8.30 -23.24 -6.56
CA ASP A 106 -9.03 -22.16 -7.20
C ASP A 106 -8.80 -20.83 -6.47
N HIS A 107 -8.12 -19.93 -7.18
CA HIS A 107 -7.78 -18.58 -6.72
C HIS A 107 -8.65 -17.50 -7.38
N THR A 108 -9.65 -17.85 -8.19
CA THR A 108 -10.51 -16.89 -8.91
C THR A 108 -11.20 -15.93 -7.95
N PHE A 109 -11.73 -16.44 -6.84
CA PHE A 109 -12.33 -15.62 -5.77
C PHE A 109 -11.36 -14.57 -5.23
N ILE A 110 -10.12 -14.95 -4.90
CA ILE A 110 -9.11 -14.04 -4.35
C ILE A 110 -8.72 -12.99 -5.38
N ASN A 111 -8.51 -13.42 -6.62
CA ASN A 111 -8.16 -12.51 -7.70
C ASN A 111 -9.30 -11.49 -7.97
N GLY A 112 -10.56 -11.91 -7.82
CA GLY A 112 -11.73 -11.02 -7.88
C GLY A 112 -11.81 -10.07 -6.70
N PHE A 113 -11.63 -10.58 -5.48
CA PHE A 113 -11.64 -9.79 -4.25
C PHE A 113 -10.55 -8.71 -4.25
N LEU A 114 -9.33 -9.06 -4.69
CA LEU A 114 -8.19 -8.15 -4.78
C LEU A 114 -8.31 -7.09 -5.88
N LYS A 115 -9.12 -7.33 -6.91
CA LYS A 115 -9.40 -6.32 -7.94
C LYS A 115 -10.34 -5.22 -7.45
N ASN A 116 -11.14 -5.53 -6.43
CA ASN A 116 -12.12 -4.61 -5.85
C ASN A 116 -11.58 -3.89 -4.59
N LEU A 117 -10.31 -4.11 -4.24
CA LEU A 117 -9.57 -3.52 -3.10
C LEU A 117 -8.40 -2.66 -3.57
#